data_AF-A0A8H2W9Q7-F1
#
_entry.id   AF-A0A8H2W9Q7-F1
#
_cell.length_a   1.000
_cell.length_b   1.000
_cell.length_c   1.000
_cell.angle_alpha   90.00
_cell.angle_beta   90.00
_cell.angle_gamma   90.00
#
_symmetry.space_group_name_H-M   'P 1'
#
loop_
_entity.id
_entity.type
_entity.pdbx_description
1 polymer ?
#
loop_
_entity_poly.entity_id
_entity_poly.type
_entity_poly.pdbx_seq_one_letter_code
_entity_poly.pdbx_strand_id
1 'polypeptide(L)'
;MSSSSTSSRSSQPPSGRKRKYTEQELRSTLDLLNSIPRPLSPTLPPSPPASPAPPSQRRRTSPDTEHTATPAPSTPSPAPTRRPALTSAELSRMIPIYKERAKLFKRSGDSRKRTELRSRRLGLLELTDSVLHFAYVFWAEDREKSKGKSIMMCDVGTWRTLEGLVVACKGGWSKDNDPAARGLIGMLNLLEGLVLSRIAHWNIFTIRETTKGLIIPPSNSTTSTTTALNPNSNTGATPNPNAAGTPKNHPTPPSHVPSPAPTTSRSPVPPPAQQPHHPLPPFFLQNILKHSSGFLQSSSNIAHAYSMLNPAFMHTHYPRTHQICSTTSLGARSDGGHEGAFARLSDDGLEVDLDACARGEGLWAWPITCGAGMAHLIGFGRSMLWEFAHTRGGYRTHHGVNEEY
;
A
#
# COMPACT_ATOMS: atom_id res chain seq x y z
N MET A 1 -48.00 44.33 18.43
CA MET A 1 -46.60 44.24 18.87
C MET A 1 -45.90 43.23 17.96
N SER A 2 -45.11 43.73 17.01
CA SER A 2 -44.49 42.93 15.96
C SER A 2 -43.11 42.45 16.41
N SER A 3 -42.95 41.14 16.55
CA SER A 3 -41.71 40.51 17.01
C SER A 3 -40.84 40.15 15.80
N SER A 4 -39.87 41.01 15.49
CA SER A 4 -38.82 40.75 14.50
C SER A 4 -37.84 39.69 15.00
N SER A 5 -37.83 38.53 14.34
CA SER A 5 -36.86 37.46 14.62
C SER A 5 -35.63 37.62 13.72
N THR A 6 -34.48 37.94 14.31
CA THR A 6 -33.19 38.07 13.64
C THR A 6 -32.54 36.69 13.50
N SER A 7 -32.55 36.16 12.27
CA SER A 7 -31.90 34.89 11.92
C SER A 7 -30.38 35.07 11.83
N SER A 8 -29.65 34.57 12.84
CA SER A 8 -28.19 34.50 12.83
C SER A 8 -27.72 33.43 11.83
N ARG A 9 -27.19 33.86 10.68
CA ARG A 9 -26.51 33.00 9.70
C ARG A 9 -25.18 32.52 10.28
N SER A 10 -25.13 31.24 10.62
CA SER A 10 -23.89 30.49 10.91
C SER A 10 -23.01 30.44 9.66
N SER A 11 -21.82 31.01 9.77
CA SER A 11 -20.80 31.08 8.74
C SER A 11 -20.18 29.70 8.48
N GLN A 12 -20.43 29.15 7.30
CA GLN A 12 -19.66 28.01 6.79
C GLN A 12 -18.19 28.40 6.61
N PRO A 13 -17.23 27.50 6.90
CA PRO A 13 -15.81 27.77 6.67
C PRO A 13 -15.56 27.92 5.15
N PRO A 14 -14.78 28.94 4.73
CA PRO A 14 -14.53 29.20 3.32
C PRO A 14 -13.77 28.05 2.68
N SER A 15 -14.29 27.55 1.56
CA SER A 15 -13.68 26.52 0.72
C SER A 15 -12.23 26.88 0.35
N GLY A 16 -11.35 25.88 0.40
CA GLY A 16 -9.90 25.99 0.37
C GLY A 16 -9.31 26.81 -0.78
N ARG A 17 -8.96 28.06 -0.50
CA ARG A 17 -7.92 28.76 -1.25
C ARG A 17 -6.58 28.09 -0.93
N LYS A 18 -5.90 27.58 -1.98
CA LYS A 18 -4.53 27.08 -1.89
C LYS A 18 -3.66 28.17 -1.27
N ARG A 19 -3.27 28.00 0.00
CA ARG A 19 -2.35 28.91 0.68
C ARG A 19 -1.02 28.87 -0.06
N LYS A 20 -0.59 30.01 -0.61
CA LYS A 20 0.74 30.14 -1.19
C LYS A 20 1.71 30.21 -0.01
N TYR A 21 2.59 29.22 0.11
CA TYR A 21 3.68 29.27 1.08
C TYR A 21 4.61 30.42 0.71
N THR A 22 5.01 31.18 1.72
CA THR A 22 6.04 32.21 1.56
C THR A 22 7.41 31.54 1.41
N GLU A 23 8.36 32.23 0.76
CA GLU A 23 9.74 31.74 0.63
C GLU A 23 10.36 31.42 1.99
N GLN A 24 10.03 32.22 3.01
CA GLN A 24 10.50 32.04 4.38
C GLN A 24 9.94 30.76 5.03
N GLU A 25 8.65 30.45 4.82
CA GLU A 25 8.07 29.17 5.28
C GLU A 25 8.71 27.98 4.58
N LEU A 26 9.01 28.08 3.28
CA LEU A 26 9.71 27.01 2.54
C LEU A 26 11.13 26.80 3.05
N ARG A 27 11.88 27.87 3.33
CA ARG A 27 13.23 27.79 3.94
C ARG A 27 13.18 27.15 5.33
N SER A 28 12.26 27.59 6.18
CA SER A 28 12.07 27.00 7.51
C SER A 28 11.73 25.51 7.45
N THR A 29 10.92 25.09 6.47
CA THR A 29 10.58 23.67 6.28
C THR A 29 11.78 22.87 5.77
N LEU A 30 12.62 23.45 4.90
CA LEU A 30 13.86 22.83 4.44
C LEU A 30 14.90 22.69 5.55
N ASP A 31 15.04 23.68 6.43
CA ASP A 31 15.93 23.63 7.59
C ASP A 31 15.49 22.53 8.58
N LEU A 32 14.17 22.35 8.77
CA LEU A 32 13.62 21.26 9.57
C LEU A 32 13.90 19.88 8.97
N LEU A 33 13.94 19.75 7.64
CA LEU A 33 14.29 18.50 6.97
C LEU A 33 15.81 18.22 7.05
N ASN A 34 16.64 19.27 7.03
CA ASN A 34 18.09 19.14 7.18
C ASN A 34 18.52 18.84 8.61
N SER A 35 17.70 19.15 9.62
CA SER A 35 17.97 18.80 11.02
C SER A 35 17.69 17.34 11.36
N ILE A 36 17.04 16.59 10.46
CA ILE A 36 16.88 15.14 10.59
C ILE A 36 18.27 14.52 10.39
N PRO A 37 18.79 13.76 11.39
CA PRO A 37 20.10 13.12 11.28
C PRO A 37 20.15 12.28 9.99
N ARG A 38 21.16 12.54 9.14
CA ARG A 38 21.37 11.70 7.95
C ARG A 38 21.48 10.24 8.42
N PRO A 39 20.77 9.30 7.78
CA PRO A 39 20.96 7.89 8.08
C PRO A 39 22.45 7.59 7.95
N LEU A 40 23.00 6.96 8.98
CA LEU A 40 24.41 6.59 9.05
C LEU A 40 24.78 5.88 7.73
N SER A 41 25.92 6.26 7.16
CA SER A 41 26.47 5.60 5.98
C SER A 41 26.42 4.08 6.17
N PRO A 42 26.08 3.28 5.13
CA PRO A 42 25.95 1.83 5.22
C PRO A 42 27.33 1.14 5.30
N THR A 43 28.24 1.70 6.09
CA THR A 43 29.50 1.07 6.47
C THR A 43 29.16 0.13 7.61
N LEU A 44 28.58 -1.02 7.27
CA LEU A 44 28.38 -2.11 8.22
C LEU A 44 29.76 -2.44 8.81
N PRO A 45 29.93 -2.44 10.14
CA PRO A 45 31.14 -2.99 10.73
C PRO A 45 31.29 -4.44 10.26
N PRO A 46 32.52 -4.92 10.01
CA PRO A 46 32.75 -6.30 9.60
C PRO A 46 32.08 -7.23 10.60
N SER A 47 31.23 -8.13 10.08
CA SER A 47 30.50 -9.08 10.91
C SER A 47 31.47 -9.85 11.81
N PRO A 48 31.17 -9.99 13.11
CA PRO A 48 31.99 -10.81 13.99
C PRO A 48 32.03 -12.25 13.46
N PRO A 49 33.18 -12.95 13.60
CA PRO A 49 33.31 -14.33 13.15
C PRO A 49 32.23 -15.21 13.78
N ALA A 50 31.63 -16.08 12.95
CA ALA A 50 30.55 -16.97 13.36
C ALA A 50 30.99 -17.80 14.59
N SER A 51 30.27 -17.63 15.70
CA SER A 51 30.49 -18.46 16.88
C SER A 51 30.11 -19.91 16.56
N PRO A 52 30.92 -20.90 16.98
CA PRO A 52 30.66 -22.30 16.72
C PRO A 52 29.33 -22.73 17.34
N ALA A 53 28.50 -23.40 16.54
CA ALA A 53 27.20 -23.91 16.97
C ALA A 53 27.35 -24.93 18.10
N PRO A 54 26.55 -24.83 19.18
CA PRO A 54 26.61 -25.80 20.26
C PRO A 54 26.10 -27.18 19.78
N PRO A 55 26.69 -28.27 20.29
CA PRO A 55 26.31 -29.63 19.91
C PRO A 55 24.87 -29.95 20.31
N SER A 56 24.11 -30.50 19.36
CA SER A 56 22.74 -30.98 19.53
C SER A 56 22.68 -32.03 20.64
N GLN A 57 22.12 -31.65 21.79
CA GLN A 57 21.82 -32.61 22.86
C GLN A 57 20.61 -33.46 22.47
N ARG A 58 20.94 -34.70 22.12
CA ARG A 58 20.01 -35.81 21.89
C ARG A 58 19.17 -36.03 23.16
N ARG A 59 17.89 -35.64 23.12
CA ARG A 59 16.92 -35.88 24.21
C ARG A 59 16.85 -37.39 24.52
N ARG A 60 17.22 -37.73 25.75
CA ARG A 60 17.09 -39.06 26.34
C ARG A 60 15.62 -39.30 26.65
N THR A 61 15.02 -40.27 25.97
CA THR A 61 13.70 -40.83 26.28
C THR A 61 13.74 -41.53 27.64
N SER A 62 12.82 -41.16 28.53
CA SER A 62 12.52 -41.82 29.79
C SER A 62 11.50 -42.95 29.58
N PRO A 63 11.62 -44.10 30.28
CA PRO A 63 10.70 -45.21 30.13
C PRO A 63 9.45 -45.06 31.03
N ASP A 64 8.33 -45.41 30.43
CA ASP A 64 7.10 -46.04 30.93
C ASP A 64 6.64 -45.79 32.37
N THR A 65 5.44 -45.23 32.48
CA THR A 65 4.49 -45.54 33.55
C THR A 65 3.15 -45.84 32.88
N GLU A 66 2.76 -47.12 32.95
CA GLU A 66 1.52 -47.67 32.37
C GLU A 66 0.29 -47.08 33.08
N HIS A 67 -0.43 -46.22 32.37
CA HIS A 67 -1.86 -46.01 32.61
C HIS A 67 -2.62 -46.21 31.30
N THR A 68 -3.27 -47.36 31.23
CA THR A 68 -4.14 -47.83 30.16
C THR A 68 -5.43 -47.00 30.11
N ALA A 69 -5.34 -45.79 29.57
CA ALA A 69 -6.48 -45.04 29.09
C ALA A 69 -6.36 -44.94 27.57
N THR A 70 -7.17 -45.73 26.87
CA THR A 70 -7.28 -45.76 25.41
C THR A 70 -7.46 -44.33 24.88
N PRO A 71 -6.46 -43.74 24.18
CA PRO A 71 -6.62 -42.42 23.61
C PRO A 71 -7.62 -42.56 22.46
N ALA A 72 -8.79 -41.94 22.63
CA ALA A 72 -9.72 -41.77 21.51
C ALA A 72 -8.94 -41.08 20.36
N PRO A 73 -9.04 -41.57 19.12
CA PRO A 73 -8.34 -40.97 17.99
C PRO A 73 -8.83 -39.53 17.86
N SER A 74 -7.99 -38.59 18.27
CA SER A 74 -8.22 -37.16 18.07
C SER A 74 -8.20 -36.92 16.57
N THR A 75 -9.38 -36.88 15.97
CA THR A 75 -9.56 -36.56 14.55
C THR A 75 -8.89 -35.22 14.32
N PRO A 76 -7.87 -35.12 13.44
CA PRO A 76 -7.24 -33.85 13.15
C PRO A 76 -8.32 -32.91 12.65
N SER A 77 -8.57 -31.83 13.39
CA SER A 77 -9.53 -30.81 12.98
C SER A 77 -9.11 -30.35 11.57
N PRO A 78 -10.00 -30.45 10.56
CA PRO A 78 -9.63 -30.13 9.20
C PRO A 78 -9.07 -28.71 9.17
N ALA A 79 -7.83 -28.57 8.70
CA ALA A 79 -7.23 -27.26 8.53
C ALA A 79 -8.19 -26.44 7.65
N PRO A 80 -8.52 -25.18 8.02
CA PRO A 80 -9.47 -24.38 7.28
C PRO A 80 -9.03 -24.29 5.83
N THR A 81 -9.80 -24.91 4.93
CA THR A 81 -9.50 -24.92 3.50
C THR A 81 -9.47 -23.48 3.01
N ARG A 82 -8.28 -23.01 2.62
CA ARG A 82 -8.09 -21.66 2.09
C ARG A 82 -9.01 -21.50 0.88
N ARG A 83 -9.88 -20.50 0.90
CA ARG A 83 -10.76 -20.23 -0.24
C ARG A 83 -9.88 -19.88 -1.44
N PRO A 84 -10.19 -20.38 -2.64
CA PRO A 84 -9.52 -19.93 -3.85
C PRO A 84 -9.61 -18.41 -3.97
N ALA A 85 -8.51 -17.76 -4.32
CA ALA A 85 -8.51 -16.34 -4.65
C ALA A 85 -9.54 -16.08 -5.75
N LEU A 86 -10.35 -15.02 -5.59
CA LEU A 86 -11.28 -14.56 -6.62
C LEU A 86 -10.55 -14.38 -7.94
N THR A 87 -11.08 -14.92 -9.02
CA THR A 87 -10.58 -14.65 -10.36
C THR A 87 -10.89 -13.19 -10.76
N SER A 88 -10.11 -12.62 -11.69
CA SER A 88 -10.39 -11.28 -12.24
C SER A 88 -11.81 -11.19 -12.84
N ALA A 89 -12.32 -12.26 -13.45
CA ALA A 89 -13.69 -12.31 -13.97
C ALA A 89 -14.73 -12.22 -12.85
N GLU A 90 -14.51 -12.92 -11.73
CA GLU A 90 -15.40 -12.83 -10.55
C GLU A 90 -15.35 -11.45 -9.90
N LEU A 91 -14.15 -10.86 -9.78
CA LEU A 91 -13.99 -9.51 -9.27
C LEU A 91 -14.76 -8.50 -10.12
N SER A 92 -14.59 -8.55 -11.45
CA SER A 92 -15.33 -7.72 -12.41
C SER A 92 -16.86 -7.86 -12.25
N ARG A 93 -17.35 -9.08 -12.04
CA ARG A 93 -18.78 -9.34 -11.78
C ARG A 93 -19.26 -8.77 -10.43
N MET A 94 -18.41 -8.76 -9.41
CA MET A 94 -18.74 -8.27 -8.07
C MET A 94 -18.79 -6.73 -7.99
N ILE A 95 -17.95 -6.01 -8.73
CA ILE A 95 -17.88 -4.53 -8.72
C ILE A 95 -19.27 -3.86 -8.78
N PRO A 96 -20.14 -4.12 -9.78
CA PRO A 96 -21.44 -3.46 -9.85
C PRO A 96 -22.36 -3.82 -8.67
N ILE A 97 -22.28 -5.04 -8.15
CA ILE A 97 -23.08 -5.49 -7.01
C ILE A 97 -22.71 -4.70 -5.74
N TYR A 98 -21.42 -4.61 -5.42
CA TYR A 98 -20.96 -3.85 -4.25
C TYR A 98 -21.20 -2.36 -4.41
N LYS A 99 -21.14 -1.83 -5.64
CA LYS A 99 -21.45 -0.42 -5.93
C LYS A 99 -22.90 -0.08 -5.67
N GLU A 100 -23.84 -0.93 -6.10
CA GLU A 100 -25.27 -0.75 -5.81
C GLU A 100 -25.57 -0.90 -4.32
N ARG A 101 -24.96 -1.88 -3.63
CA ARG A 101 -25.06 -2.02 -2.17
C ARG A 101 -24.54 -0.77 -1.44
N ALA A 102 -23.39 -0.22 -1.86
CA ALA A 102 -22.83 1.00 -1.28
C ALA A 102 -23.82 2.18 -1.37
N LYS A 103 -24.44 2.38 -2.54
CA LYS A 103 -25.46 3.41 -2.77
C LYS A 103 -26.72 3.17 -1.94
N LEU A 104 -27.18 1.92 -1.85
CA LEU A 104 -28.33 1.54 -1.04
C LEU A 104 -28.10 1.90 0.43
N PHE A 105 -26.98 1.45 1.00
CA PHE A 105 -26.62 1.75 2.38
C PHE A 105 -26.44 3.24 2.63
N LYS A 106 -25.85 3.98 1.67
CA LYS A 106 -25.74 5.43 1.77
C LYS A 106 -27.11 6.09 1.88
N ARG A 107 -28.03 5.76 0.96
CA ARG A 107 -29.39 6.34 0.93
C ARG A 107 -30.17 5.99 2.19
N SER A 108 -30.10 4.74 2.62
CA SER A 108 -30.76 4.28 3.85
C SER A 108 -30.20 5.01 5.08
N GLY A 109 -28.88 5.07 5.21
CA GLY A 109 -28.22 5.73 6.33
C GLY A 109 -28.48 7.24 6.37
N ASP A 110 -28.47 7.90 5.21
CA ASP A 110 -28.83 9.32 5.06
C ASP A 110 -30.31 9.58 5.43
N SER A 111 -31.20 8.63 5.16
CA SER A 111 -32.62 8.71 5.54
C SER A 111 -32.80 8.59 7.06
N ARG A 112 -32.20 7.55 7.67
CA ARG A 112 -32.29 7.29 9.12
C ARG A 112 -31.58 8.33 9.98
N LYS A 113 -30.56 9.00 9.44
CA LYS A 113 -29.89 10.11 10.16
C LYS A 113 -30.83 11.27 10.47
N ARG A 114 -31.95 11.41 9.75
CA ARG A 114 -32.96 12.46 9.95
C ARG A 114 -34.04 12.09 10.95
N THR A 115 -34.06 10.86 11.44
CA THR A 115 -35.09 10.34 12.35
C THR A 115 -34.54 10.18 13.77
N GLU A 116 -35.27 9.49 14.66
CA GLU A 116 -34.99 9.33 16.10
C GLU A 116 -33.59 8.80 16.44
N LEU A 117 -33.17 8.94 17.72
CA LEU A 117 -31.85 8.53 18.22
C LEU A 117 -31.46 7.07 17.93
N ARG A 118 -32.39 6.11 18.13
CA ARG A 118 -32.14 4.69 17.85
C ARG A 118 -31.90 4.48 16.35
N SER A 119 -32.70 5.14 15.53
CA SER A 119 -32.54 5.16 14.07
C SER A 119 -31.24 5.82 13.65
N ARG A 120 -30.74 6.82 14.39
CA ARG A 120 -29.46 7.49 14.11
C ARG A 120 -28.27 6.54 14.23
N ARG A 121 -28.19 5.68 15.25
CA ARG A 121 -27.08 4.72 15.39
C ARG A 121 -27.08 3.71 14.24
N LEU A 122 -28.26 3.19 13.90
CA LEU A 122 -28.43 2.33 12.74
C LEU A 122 -28.03 3.02 11.43
N GLY A 123 -28.41 4.30 11.28
CA GLY A 123 -27.98 5.10 10.14
C GLY A 123 -26.46 5.25 10.07
N LEU A 124 -25.76 5.38 11.20
CA LEU A 124 -24.29 5.38 11.24
C LEU A 124 -23.69 4.03 10.85
N LEU A 125 -24.31 2.91 11.25
CA LEU A 125 -23.87 1.58 10.81
C LEU A 125 -23.99 1.44 9.29
N GLU A 126 -25.14 1.82 8.72
CA GLU A 126 -25.37 1.78 7.27
C GLU A 126 -24.42 2.71 6.50
N LEU A 127 -24.19 3.94 6.99
CA LEU A 127 -23.21 4.85 6.38
C LEU A 127 -21.79 4.29 6.46
N THR A 128 -21.43 3.63 7.57
CA THR A 128 -20.12 2.99 7.72
C THR A 128 -19.97 1.80 6.77
N ASP A 129 -20.99 0.94 6.64
CA ASP A 129 -20.94 -0.17 5.66
C ASP A 129 -20.88 0.37 4.23
N SER A 130 -21.56 1.49 3.94
CA SER A 130 -21.46 2.19 2.65
C SER A 130 -20.03 2.64 2.34
N VAL A 131 -19.32 3.25 3.31
CA VAL A 131 -17.90 3.62 3.17
C VAL A 131 -17.06 2.41 2.79
N LEU A 132 -17.23 1.30 3.52
CA LEU A 132 -16.47 0.07 3.30
C LEU A 132 -16.73 -0.52 1.90
N HIS A 133 -17.98 -0.49 1.43
CA HIS A 133 -18.32 -0.95 0.09
C HIS A 133 -17.75 -0.04 -1.02
N PHE A 134 -17.84 1.29 -0.86
CA PHE A 134 -17.22 2.21 -1.83
C PHE A 134 -15.70 2.02 -1.88
N ALA A 135 -15.03 1.88 -0.74
CA ALA A 135 -13.61 1.59 -0.69
C ALA A 135 -13.26 0.28 -1.41
N TYR A 136 -14.08 -0.77 -1.27
CA TYR A 136 -13.90 -2.02 -2.00
C TYR A 136 -14.03 -1.84 -3.49
N VAL A 137 -15.09 -1.16 -3.93
CA VAL A 137 -15.37 -0.89 -5.34
C VAL A 137 -14.22 -0.10 -5.97
N PHE A 138 -13.70 0.92 -5.28
CA PHE A 138 -12.58 1.73 -5.79
C PHE A 138 -11.30 0.90 -5.90
N TRP A 139 -11.01 0.06 -4.90
CA TRP A 139 -9.87 -0.85 -4.96
C TRP A 139 -10.00 -1.87 -6.09
N ALA A 140 -11.19 -2.44 -6.29
CA ALA A 140 -11.46 -3.42 -7.32
C ALA A 140 -11.40 -2.82 -8.73
N GLU A 141 -11.99 -1.64 -8.94
CA GLU A 141 -11.92 -0.91 -10.22
C GLU A 141 -10.47 -0.54 -10.56
N ASP A 142 -9.69 -0.05 -9.60
CA ASP A 142 -8.25 0.22 -9.77
C ASP A 142 -7.50 -1.07 -10.16
N ARG A 143 -7.78 -2.19 -9.49
CA ARG A 143 -7.15 -3.48 -9.77
C ARG A 143 -7.45 -3.96 -11.19
N GLU A 144 -8.71 -3.93 -11.62
CA GLU A 144 -9.09 -4.31 -12.98
C GLU A 144 -8.44 -3.39 -14.03
N LYS A 145 -8.38 -2.08 -13.79
CA LYS A 145 -7.66 -1.12 -14.66
C LYS A 145 -6.14 -1.36 -14.72
N SER A 146 -5.59 -2.08 -13.75
CA SER A 146 -4.17 -2.42 -13.62
C SER A 146 -3.83 -3.77 -14.23
N LYS A 147 -4.81 -4.53 -14.73
CA LYS A 147 -4.59 -5.85 -15.31
C LYS A 147 -3.57 -5.77 -16.46
N GLY A 148 -2.53 -6.60 -16.36
CA GLY A 148 -1.42 -6.62 -17.32
C GLY A 148 -0.42 -5.47 -17.20
N LYS A 149 -0.55 -4.61 -16.18
CA LYS A 149 0.39 -3.52 -15.91
C LYS A 149 1.24 -3.86 -14.68
N SER A 150 2.49 -3.41 -14.68
CA SER A 150 3.40 -3.59 -13.53
C SER A 150 3.07 -2.66 -12.36
N ILE A 151 2.17 -1.69 -12.54
CA ILE A 151 1.78 -0.72 -11.51
C ILE A 151 0.26 -0.70 -11.33
N MET A 152 -0.15 -0.64 -10.06
CA MET A 152 -1.54 -0.41 -9.69
C MET A 152 -1.96 1.02 -10.03
N MET A 153 -2.90 1.14 -10.97
CA MET A 153 -3.64 2.37 -11.26
C MET A 153 -4.35 2.87 -10.00
N CYS A 154 -4.43 4.20 -9.86
CA CYS A 154 -5.18 4.83 -8.77
C CYS A 154 -5.94 6.04 -9.31
N ASP A 155 -7.25 5.94 -9.33
CA ASP A 155 -8.11 7.09 -9.62
C ASP A 155 -8.23 8.03 -8.40
N VAL A 156 -7.27 8.95 -8.28
CA VAL A 156 -7.20 9.90 -7.14
C VAL A 156 -8.48 10.72 -6.97
N GLY A 157 -9.19 11.03 -8.07
CA GLY A 157 -10.45 11.77 -8.01
C GLY A 157 -11.52 10.96 -7.29
N THR A 158 -11.69 9.71 -7.72
CA THR A 158 -12.62 8.75 -7.12
C THR A 158 -12.33 8.51 -5.63
N TRP A 159 -11.08 8.24 -5.26
CA TRP A 159 -10.72 8.02 -3.84
C TRP A 159 -11.00 9.21 -2.93
N ARG A 160 -10.83 10.45 -3.43
CA ARG A 160 -11.13 11.66 -2.66
C ARG A 160 -12.62 11.85 -2.39
N THR A 161 -13.51 11.27 -3.19
CA THR A 161 -14.95 11.33 -2.90
C THR A 161 -15.33 10.62 -1.60
N LEU A 162 -14.49 9.70 -1.12
CA LEU A 162 -14.70 8.96 0.13
C LEU A 162 -14.48 9.85 1.37
N GLU A 163 -13.63 10.87 1.28
CA GLU A 163 -13.20 11.71 2.40
C GLU A 163 -14.39 12.31 3.17
N GLY A 164 -15.32 12.94 2.44
CA GLY A 164 -16.50 13.55 3.06
C GLY A 164 -17.39 12.54 3.80
N LEU A 165 -17.49 11.31 3.29
CA LEU A 165 -18.29 10.26 3.90
C LEU A 165 -17.59 9.69 5.15
N VAL A 166 -16.27 9.51 5.12
CA VAL A 166 -15.47 9.09 6.29
C VAL A 166 -15.56 10.15 7.39
N VAL A 167 -15.38 11.44 7.05
CA VAL A 167 -15.49 12.54 8.01
C VAL A 167 -16.89 12.59 8.64
N ALA A 168 -17.94 12.41 7.84
CA ALA A 168 -19.31 12.35 8.35
C ALA A 168 -19.54 11.18 9.31
N CYS A 169 -18.99 9.99 9.01
CA CYS A 169 -19.09 8.81 9.88
C CYS A 169 -18.31 9.02 11.18
N LYS A 170 -17.05 9.49 11.12
CA LYS A 170 -16.25 9.80 12.30
C LYS A 170 -16.95 10.80 13.22
N GLY A 171 -17.44 11.91 12.67
CA GLY A 171 -18.18 12.90 13.46
C GLY A 171 -19.51 12.39 14.02
N GLY A 172 -20.09 11.35 13.42
CA GLY A 172 -21.24 10.62 13.96
C GLY A 172 -20.85 9.76 15.16
N TRP A 173 -19.84 8.91 15.00
CA TRP A 173 -19.32 7.99 16.02
C TRP A 173 -18.68 8.72 17.21
N SER A 174 -18.03 9.87 17.00
CA SER A 174 -17.47 10.68 18.09
C SER A 174 -18.53 11.24 19.04
N LYS A 175 -19.81 11.24 18.64
CA LYS A 175 -20.95 11.67 19.47
C LYS A 175 -21.64 10.49 20.15
N ASP A 176 -21.23 9.26 19.85
CA ASP A 176 -21.73 8.06 20.52
C ASP A 176 -20.92 7.86 21.81
N ASN A 177 -21.61 7.68 22.93
CA ASN A 177 -20.98 7.51 24.24
C ASN A 177 -20.48 6.09 24.48
N ASP A 178 -20.78 5.15 23.57
CA ASP A 178 -20.34 3.77 23.69
C ASP A 178 -18.81 3.66 23.51
N PRO A 179 -18.07 3.10 24.48
CA PRO A 179 -16.63 2.92 24.35
C PRO A 179 -16.23 2.12 23.11
N ALA A 180 -17.04 1.15 22.67
CA ALA A 180 -16.75 0.37 21.47
C ALA A 180 -16.80 1.24 20.20
N ALA A 181 -17.60 2.31 20.14
CA ALA A 181 -17.65 3.21 18.98
C ALA A 181 -16.28 3.84 18.67
N ARG A 182 -15.40 3.96 19.67
CA ARG A 182 -14.00 4.35 19.49
C ARG A 182 -13.25 3.41 18.55
N GLY A 183 -13.54 2.10 18.58
CA GLY A 183 -12.97 1.13 17.65
C GLY A 183 -13.34 1.42 16.21
N LEU A 184 -14.61 1.78 15.94
CA LEU A 184 -15.05 2.16 14.59
C LEU A 184 -14.35 3.43 14.09
N ILE A 185 -14.09 4.41 14.97
CA ILE A 185 -13.28 5.59 14.63
C ILE A 185 -11.84 5.18 14.31
N GLY A 186 -11.24 4.27 15.09
CA GLY A 186 -9.92 3.71 14.82
C GLY A 186 -9.84 3.05 13.45
N MET A 187 -10.84 2.22 13.11
CA MET A 187 -10.95 1.58 11.80
C MET A 187 -11.10 2.59 10.65
N LEU A 188 -11.92 3.64 10.82
CA LEU A 188 -12.07 4.71 9.83
C LEU A 188 -10.78 5.53 9.64
N ASN A 189 -10.01 5.77 10.71
CA ASN A 189 -8.69 6.40 10.61
C ASN A 189 -7.69 5.48 9.88
N LEU A 190 -7.77 4.16 10.11
CA LEU A 190 -6.94 3.19 9.38
C LEU A 190 -7.26 3.24 7.88
N LEU A 191 -8.54 3.26 7.51
CA LEU A 191 -9.00 3.42 6.13
C LEU A 191 -8.47 4.70 5.49
N GLU A 192 -8.65 5.84 6.15
CA GLU A 192 -8.14 7.11 5.65
C GLU A 192 -6.61 7.07 5.48
N GLY A 193 -5.90 6.50 6.45
CA GLY A 193 -4.46 6.30 6.38
C GLY A 193 -4.04 5.47 5.17
N LEU A 194 -4.70 4.34 4.90
CA LEU A 194 -4.40 3.49 3.75
C LEU A 194 -4.77 4.13 2.41
N VAL A 195 -5.87 4.89 2.34
CA VAL A 195 -6.25 5.65 1.15
C VAL A 195 -5.21 6.73 0.82
N LEU A 196 -4.76 7.49 1.84
CA LEU A 196 -3.71 8.48 1.67
C LEU A 196 -2.37 7.83 1.27
N SER A 197 -2.03 6.67 1.86
CA SER A 197 -0.83 5.89 1.50
C SER A 197 -0.85 5.54 0.01
N ARG A 198 -2.00 5.04 -0.47
CA ARG A 198 -2.20 4.67 -1.87
C ARG A 198 -2.07 5.86 -2.82
N ILE A 199 -2.72 6.97 -2.50
CA ILE A 199 -2.65 8.20 -3.29
C ILE A 199 -1.20 8.73 -3.33
N ALA A 200 -0.49 8.70 -2.20
CA ALA A 200 0.93 9.07 -2.14
C ALA A 200 1.76 8.15 -3.05
N HIS A 201 1.61 6.83 -2.94
CA HIS A 201 2.31 5.87 -3.78
C HIS A 201 2.06 6.10 -5.28
N TRP A 202 0.82 6.40 -5.68
CA TRP A 202 0.50 6.76 -7.06
C TRP A 202 1.16 8.08 -7.50
N ASN A 203 1.20 9.09 -6.64
CA ASN A 203 1.83 10.36 -6.95
C ASN A 203 3.34 10.19 -7.16
N ILE A 204 4.04 9.46 -6.29
CA ILE A 204 5.48 9.22 -6.46
C ILE A 204 5.77 8.40 -7.71
N PHE A 205 4.93 7.42 -8.01
CA PHE A 205 5.03 6.67 -9.26
C PHE A 205 4.90 7.59 -10.48
N THR A 206 3.87 8.44 -10.50
CA THR A 206 3.66 9.42 -11.58
C THR A 206 4.85 10.37 -11.73
N ILE A 207 5.40 10.87 -10.62
CA ILE A 207 6.61 11.71 -10.61
C ILE A 207 7.78 10.95 -11.24
N ARG A 208 8.01 9.69 -10.85
CA ARG A 208 9.08 8.85 -11.40
C ARG A 208 8.94 8.67 -12.91
N GLU A 209 7.76 8.32 -13.42
CA GLU A 209 7.54 8.16 -14.86
C GLU A 209 7.77 9.46 -15.63
N THR A 210 7.23 10.59 -15.15
CA THR A 210 7.45 11.89 -15.81
C THR A 210 8.92 12.33 -15.78
N THR A 211 9.71 11.86 -14.81
CA THR A 211 11.13 12.21 -14.66
C THR A 211 12.04 11.30 -15.47
N LYS A 212 11.64 10.06 -15.80
CA LYS A 212 12.45 9.15 -16.64
C LYS A 212 12.83 9.78 -17.99
N GLY A 213 11.95 10.59 -18.58
CA GLY A 213 12.24 11.32 -19.82
C GLY A 213 13.20 12.51 -19.67
N LEU A 214 13.45 12.96 -18.44
CA LEU A 214 14.35 14.08 -18.13
C LEU A 214 15.75 13.61 -17.72
N ILE A 215 15.88 12.36 -17.30
CA ILE A 215 17.20 11.76 -17.04
C ILE A 215 17.83 11.49 -18.41
N ILE A 216 18.67 12.41 -18.86
CA ILE A 216 19.57 12.19 -19.99
C ILE A 216 20.38 10.94 -19.62
N PRO A 217 20.22 9.80 -20.31
CA PRO A 217 21.08 8.66 -20.04
C PRO A 217 22.51 9.16 -20.22
N PRO A 218 23.43 8.87 -19.27
CA PRO A 218 24.81 9.28 -19.41
C PRO A 218 25.27 8.81 -20.80
N SER A 219 25.52 9.77 -21.69
CA SER A 219 26.00 9.46 -23.02
C SER A 219 27.27 8.66 -22.82
N ASN A 220 27.24 7.36 -23.10
CA ASN A 220 28.43 6.53 -23.17
C ASN A 220 29.23 6.96 -24.42
N SER A 221 29.78 8.17 -24.35
CA SER A 221 30.61 8.80 -25.35
C SER A 221 32.05 8.30 -25.20
N THR A 222 32.27 6.99 -25.27
CA THR A 222 33.60 6.40 -25.43
C THR A 222 33.49 5.06 -26.14
N THR A 223 33.16 5.08 -27.42
CA THR A 223 33.78 4.13 -28.37
C THR A 223 33.93 4.82 -29.73
N SER A 224 34.99 5.60 -29.80
CA SER A 224 35.95 5.62 -30.90
C SER A 224 35.40 5.40 -32.31
N THR A 225 35.32 6.49 -33.03
CA THR A 225 35.51 6.59 -34.47
C THR A 225 36.74 5.79 -34.90
N THR A 226 36.54 4.59 -35.44
CA THR A 226 37.40 4.08 -36.52
C THR A 226 36.57 4.13 -37.79
N THR A 227 36.92 5.11 -38.62
CA THR A 227 36.66 5.20 -40.05
C THR A 227 36.69 3.82 -40.72
N ALA A 228 35.51 3.23 -40.96
CA ALA A 228 35.34 2.18 -41.94
C ALA A 228 34.75 2.84 -43.19
N LEU A 229 35.61 2.94 -44.20
CA LEU A 229 35.24 3.28 -45.58
C LEU A 229 34.14 2.32 -46.04
N ASN A 230 33.15 2.91 -46.70
CA ASN A 230 31.99 2.27 -47.28
C ASN A 230 32.36 1.78 -48.70
N PRO A 231 32.38 0.47 -49.03
CA PRO A 231 32.25 0.03 -50.40
C PRO A 231 30.80 -0.38 -50.67
N ASN A 232 30.26 0.28 -51.68
CA ASN A 232 29.06 -0.03 -52.41
C ASN A 232 29.05 -1.50 -52.90
N SER A 233 27.97 -2.26 -52.68
CA SER A 233 27.75 -3.54 -53.38
C SER A 233 26.26 -3.82 -53.56
N ASN A 234 25.78 -3.39 -54.72
CA ASN A 234 24.64 -3.96 -55.42
C ASN A 234 25.06 -5.31 -56.04
N THR A 235 24.10 -6.19 -56.37
CA THR A 235 24.21 -7.58 -56.92
C THR A 235 24.69 -8.65 -55.91
N GLY A 236 24.12 -9.85 -55.80
CA GLY A 236 23.18 -10.64 -56.60
C GLY A 236 23.59 -12.12 -56.47
N ALA A 237 22.60 -13.02 -56.33
CA ALA A 237 22.68 -14.48 -56.49
C ALA A 237 23.43 -15.36 -55.44
N THR A 238 22.78 -16.49 -55.17
CA THR A 238 23.17 -17.74 -54.48
C THR A 238 24.26 -18.54 -55.24
N PRO A 239 24.64 -19.80 -54.86
CA PRO A 239 24.96 -20.43 -53.55
C PRO A 239 26.35 -21.16 -53.57
N ASN A 240 26.75 -21.79 -52.46
CA ASN A 240 27.27 -23.19 -52.30
C ASN A 240 28.33 -23.36 -51.16
N PRO A 241 28.47 -24.55 -50.52
CA PRO A 241 29.20 -24.78 -49.27
C PRO A 241 30.55 -25.53 -49.45
N ASN A 242 31.18 -25.86 -48.32
CA ASN A 242 32.35 -26.73 -48.08
C ASN A 242 33.77 -26.17 -48.30
N ALA A 243 34.52 -26.06 -47.19
CA ALA A 243 35.91 -26.51 -46.97
C ALA A 243 36.37 -25.95 -45.60
N ALA A 244 36.45 -26.73 -44.52
CA ALA A 244 37.55 -27.62 -44.15
C ALA A 244 38.94 -26.97 -44.31
N GLY A 245 39.60 -26.61 -43.19
CA GLY A 245 40.99 -26.12 -43.22
C GLY A 245 41.49 -25.54 -41.90
N THR A 246 42.16 -26.40 -41.13
CA THR A 246 42.91 -26.25 -39.87
C THR A 246 44.07 -25.20 -39.87
N PRO A 247 44.72 -24.94 -38.72
CA PRO A 247 45.29 -23.65 -38.31
C PRO A 247 46.77 -23.47 -38.70
N LYS A 248 47.23 -22.21 -38.72
CA LYS A 248 48.67 -21.90 -38.76
C LYS A 248 49.08 -20.97 -37.63
N ASN A 249 49.88 -21.57 -36.74
CA ASN A 249 50.81 -20.94 -35.81
C ASN A 249 51.65 -19.87 -36.49
N HIS A 250 51.79 -18.71 -35.85
CA HIS A 250 52.85 -17.75 -36.15
C HIS A 250 53.60 -17.43 -34.85
N PRO A 251 54.93 -17.56 -34.80
CA PRO A 251 55.73 -17.18 -33.65
C PRO A 251 55.97 -15.67 -33.65
N THR A 252 55.75 -15.03 -32.51
CA THR A 252 56.19 -13.67 -32.20
C THR A 252 57.65 -13.68 -31.72
N PRO A 253 58.55 -12.86 -32.28
CA PRO A 253 59.88 -12.65 -31.73
C PRO A 253 59.86 -11.65 -30.55
N PRO A 254 60.80 -11.75 -29.59
CA PRO A 254 60.88 -10.88 -28.43
C PRO A 254 61.80 -9.67 -28.66
N SER A 255 61.62 -8.67 -27.81
CA SER A 255 62.58 -7.60 -27.47
C SER A 255 62.74 -6.44 -28.46
N HIS A 256 62.15 -5.29 -28.11
CA HIS A 256 62.79 -3.99 -28.34
C HIS A 256 62.36 -2.99 -27.24
N VAL A 257 63.35 -2.66 -26.40
CA VAL A 257 63.74 -1.34 -25.86
C VAL A 257 62.64 -0.30 -25.53
N PRO A 258 62.59 0.25 -24.29
CA PRO A 258 61.71 1.38 -23.97
C PRO A 258 62.22 2.67 -24.63
N SER A 259 61.45 3.22 -25.56
CA SER A 259 61.67 4.57 -26.09
C SER A 259 61.45 5.63 -25.00
N PRO A 260 62.28 6.68 -24.96
CA PRO A 260 62.07 7.82 -24.06
C PRO A 260 60.76 8.54 -24.44
N ALA A 261 59.91 8.74 -23.43
CA ALA A 261 58.62 9.39 -23.58
C ALA A 261 58.80 10.78 -24.23
N PRO A 262 58.05 11.10 -25.30
CA PRO A 262 58.00 12.47 -25.80
C PRO A 262 57.32 13.33 -24.73
N THR A 263 58.02 14.34 -24.23
CA THR A 263 57.45 15.43 -23.45
C THR A 263 56.56 16.26 -24.36
N THR A 264 55.38 15.73 -24.68
CA THR A 264 54.32 16.50 -25.33
C THR A 264 53.84 17.54 -24.34
N SER A 265 54.17 18.79 -24.67
CA SER A 265 53.62 20.01 -24.12
C SER A 265 52.13 19.82 -23.85
N ARG A 266 51.76 19.74 -22.57
CA ARG A 266 50.37 19.68 -22.12
C ARG A 266 49.74 21.03 -22.43
N SER A 267 49.08 21.13 -23.59
CA SER A 267 48.10 22.18 -23.82
C SER A 267 47.10 22.16 -22.65
N PRO A 268 46.71 23.33 -22.11
CA PRO A 268 45.80 23.41 -20.99
C PRO A 268 44.51 22.68 -21.35
N VAL A 269 44.16 21.67 -20.56
CA VAL A 269 42.88 20.96 -20.67
C VAL A 269 41.79 22.02 -20.61
N PRO A 270 40.97 22.19 -21.67
CA PRO A 270 39.89 23.15 -21.63
C PRO A 270 38.98 22.81 -20.44
N PRO A 271 38.53 23.82 -19.67
CA PRO A 271 37.63 23.57 -18.56
C PRO A 271 36.44 22.76 -19.07
N PRO A 272 36.00 21.71 -18.34
CA PRO A 272 34.89 20.89 -18.77
C PRO A 272 33.73 21.80 -19.13
N ALA A 273 33.30 21.76 -20.39
CA ALA A 273 32.20 22.57 -20.88
C ALA A 273 31.02 22.36 -19.93
N GLN A 274 30.62 23.42 -19.22
CA GLN A 274 29.53 23.35 -18.26
C GLN A 274 28.32 22.82 -19.02
N GLN A 275 27.93 21.58 -18.74
CA GLN A 275 26.73 21.03 -19.35
C GLN A 275 25.57 21.93 -18.92
N PRO A 276 24.74 22.42 -19.85
CA PRO A 276 23.61 23.25 -19.52
C PRO A 276 22.68 22.46 -18.57
N HIS A 277 22.65 22.87 -17.30
CA HIS A 277 21.74 22.29 -16.33
C HIS A 277 20.31 22.71 -16.71
N HIS A 278 19.54 21.77 -17.26
CA HIS A 278 18.13 22.00 -17.48
C HIS A 278 17.44 22.18 -16.12
N PRO A 279 16.78 23.31 -15.85
CA PRO A 279 16.10 23.53 -14.59
C PRO A 279 14.98 22.50 -14.43
N LEU A 280 14.84 21.94 -13.22
CA LEU A 280 13.74 21.03 -12.92
C LEU A 280 12.40 21.75 -13.17
N PRO A 281 11.38 21.06 -13.71
CA PRO A 281 10.09 21.67 -13.91
C PRO A 281 9.51 22.18 -12.58
N PRO A 282 8.93 23.40 -12.53
CA PRO A 282 8.48 24.01 -11.27
C PRO A 282 7.41 23.19 -10.54
N PHE A 283 6.62 22.38 -11.28
CA PHE A 283 5.60 21.50 -10.69
C PHE A 283 6.20 20.28 -9.97
N PHE A 284 7.47 19.93 -10.23
CA PHE A 284 8.12 18.76 -9.64
C PHE A 284 8.25 18.88 -8.13
N LEU A 285 8.79 20.00 -7.64
CA LEU A 285 8.91 20.28 -6.21
C LEU A 285 7.54 20.32 -5.53
N GLN A 286 6.54 20.93 -6.18
CA GLN A 286 5.17 20.96 -5.66
C GLN A 286 4.59 19.54 -5.51
N ASN A 287 4.83 18.66 -6.48
CA ASN A 287 4.37 17.27 -6.41
C ASN A 287 5.11 16.45 -5.34
N ILE A 288 6.41 16.68 -5.13
CA ILE A 288 7.18 16.05 -4.04
C ILE A 288 6.66 16.52 -2.68
N LEU A 289 6.42 17.82 -2.50
CA LEU A 289 5.89 18.35 -1.25
C LEU A 289 4.49 17.77 -0.96
N LYS A 290 3.62 17.72 -1.98
CA LYS A 290 2.29 17.11 -1.87
C LYS A 290 2.37 15.62 -1.52
N HIS A 291 3.28 14.88 -2.15
CA HIS A 291 3.54 13.47 -1.83
C HIS A 291 3.96 13.29 -0.37
N SER A 292 4.97 14.05 0.05
CA SER A 292 5.57 13.92 1.38
C SER A 292 4.57 14.26 2.48
N SER A 293 3.80 15.33 2.31
CA SER A 293 2.71 15.70 3.23
C SER A 293 1.64 14.62 3.32
N GLY A 294 1.18 14.08 2.18
CA GLY A 294 0.18 13.00 2.16
C GLY A 294 0.69 11.69 2.79
N PHE A 295 1.96 11.36 2.59
CA PHE A 295 2.60 10.20 3.19
C PHE A 295 2.75 10.34 4.71
N LEU A 296 3.16 11.50 5.21
CA LEU A 296 3.24 11.76 6.65
C LEU A 296 1.85 11.71 7.31
N GLN A 297 0.83 12.31 6.68
CA GLN A 297 -0.54 12.24 7.17
C GLN A 297 -1.07 10.80 7.19
N SER A 298 -0.76 10.02 6.14
CA SER A 298 -1.07 8.59 6.09
C SER A 298 -0.45 7.84 7.26
N SER A 299 0.84 8.01 7.50
CA SER A 299 1.57 7.37 8.60
C SER A 299 0.97 7.75 9.97
N SER A 300 0.69 9.04 10.18
CA SER A 300 0.04 9.52 11.40
C SER A 300 -1.33 8.89 11.63
N ASN A 301 -2.16 8.79 10.58
CA ASN A 301 -3.49 8.18 10.66
C ASN A 301 -3.42 6.69 10.98
N ILE A 302 -2.48 5.96 10.37
CA ILE A 302 -2.26 4.53 10.63
C ILE A 302 -1.81 4.33 12.08
N ALA A 303 -0.80 5.08 12.54
CA ALA A 303 -0.30 4.98 13.91
C ALA A 303 -1.41 5.31 14.94
N HIS A 304 -2.17 6.38 14.69
CA HIS A 304 -3.31 6.74 15.53
C HIS A 304 -4.38 5.64 15.56
N ALA A 305 -4.71 5.06 14.40
CA ALA A 305 -5.66 3.94 14.32
C ALA A 305 -5.22 2.75 15.17
N TYR A 306 -3.95 2.33 15.09
CA TYR A 306 -3.43 1.23 15.90
C TYR A 306 -3.40 1.53 17.40
N SER A 307 -3.21 2.79 17.80
CA SER A 307 -3.34 3.17 19.21
C SER A 307 -4.77 2.96 19.73
N MET A 308 -5.78 3.20 18.88
CA MET A 308 -7.19 3.00 19.21
C MET A 308 -7.62 1.53 19.12
N LEU A 309 -7.05 0.78 18.18
CA LEU A 309 -7.30 -0.64 17.91
C LEU A 309 -6.28 -1.55 18.61
N ASN A 310 -5.75 -1.13 19.77
CA ASN A 310 -4.77 -1.94 20.48
C ASN A 310 -5.38 -3.28 20.95
N PRO A 311 -4.57 -4.33 21.15
CA PRO A 311 -5.08 -5.67 21.47
C PRO A 311 -5.99 -5.72 22.70
N ALA A 312 -5.67 -4.99 23.77
CA ALA A 312 -6.50 -4.96 24.97
C ALA A 312 -7.89 -4.37 24.71
N PHE A 313 -7.96 -3.27 23.94
CA PHE A 313 -9.22 -2.66 23.52
C PHE A 313 -10.01 -3.61 22.62
N MET A 314 -9.36 -4.21 21.62
CA MET A 314 -9.99 -5.15 20.70
C MET A 314 -10.52 -6.39 21.43
N HIS A 315 -9.76 -6.99 22.34
CA HIS A 315 -10.20 -8.12 23.15
C HIS A 315 -11.45 -7.79 23.97
N THR A 316 -11.52 -6.58 24.53
CA THR A 316 -12.61 -6.15 25.40
C THR A 316 -13.89 -5.84 24.64
N HIS A 317 -13.79 -5.13 23.51
CA HIS A 317 -14.97 -4.60 22.79
C HIS A 317 -15.32 -5.36 21.51
N TYR A 318 -14.38 -6.14 20.98
CA TYR A 318 -14.48 -6.89 19.74
C TYR A 318 -13.80 -8.28 19.87
N PRO A 319 -14.14 -9.08 20.90
CA PRO A 319 -13.44 -10.33 21.21
C PRO A 319 -13.37 -11.31 20.02
N ARG A 320 -14.42 -11.40 19.21
CA ARG A 320 -14.43 -12.29 18.03
C ARG A 320 -13.49 -11.76 16.95
N THR A 321 -13.56 -10.47 16.64
CA THR A 321 -12.64 -9.84 15.69
C THR A 321 -11.18 -9.95 16.18
N HIS A 322 -10.95 -9.78 17.48
CA HIS A 322 -9.64 -9.95 18.11
C HIS A 322 -9.13 -11.40 18.03
N GLN A 323 -10.01 -12.39 18.21
CA GLN A 323 -9.66 -13.79 18.02
C GLN A 323 -9.18 -14.02 16.59
N ILE A 324 -9.88 -13.51 15.58
CA ILE A 324 -9.45 -13.58 14.17
C ILE A 324 -8.10 -12.89 13.97
N CYS A 325 -7.87 -11.68 14.55
CA CYS A 325 -6.56 -11.02 14.53
C CYS A 325 -5.44 -11.93 15.05
N SER A 326 -5.73 -12.72 16.08
CA SER A 326 -4.73 -13.52 16.80
C SER A 326 -4.48 -14.88 16.14
N THR A 327 -5.46 -15.42 15.42
CA THR A 327 -5.38 -16.75 14.81
C THR A 327 -5.18 -16.73 13.30
N THR A 328 -5.34 -15.58 12.64
CA THR A 328 -5.21 -15.48 11.17
C THR A 328 -3.77 -15.76 10.73
N SER A 329 -3.61 -16.72 9.82
CA SER A 329 -2.32 -17.04 9.20
C SER A 329 -1.98 -16.12 8.02
N LEU A 330 -2.92 -15.27 7.60
CA LEU A 330 -2.80 -14.45 6.38
C LEU A 330 -1.84 -13.25 6.53
N GLY A 331 -1.58 -12.78 7.76
CA GLY A 331 -0.77 -11.57 8.00
C GLY A 331 0.69 -11.81 8.43
N ALA A 332 1.05 -13.03 8.82
CA ALA A 332 2.35 -13.31 9.46
C ALA A 332 3.46 -13.78 8.50
N ARG A 333 3.15 -14.03 7.22
CA ARG A 333 4.15 -14.45 6.22
C ARG A 333 4.88 -13.26 5.61
N SER A 334 5.56 -12.48 6.45
CA SER A 334 6.75 -11.76 6.00
C SER A 334 7.89 -12.78 5.99
N ASP A 335 7.90 -13.71 5.02
CA ASP A 335 9.03 -14.62 4.83
C ASP A 335 10.28 -13.75 4.61
N GLY A 336 11.14 -13.71 5.63
CA GLY A 336 12.16 -12.67 5.89
C GLY A 336 13.34 -12.62 4.92
N GLY A 337 13.10 -12.58 3.61
CA GLY A 337 14.14 -12.58 2.59
C GLY A 337 14.36 -11.25 1.86
N HIS A 338 13.38 -10.34 1.81
CA HIS A 338 13.49 -9.14 0.96
C HIS A 338 12.94 -7.87 1.62
N GLU A 339 13.75 -7.28 2.51
CA GLU A 339 13.49 -5.99 3.17
C GLU A 339 13.38 -4.79 2.19
N GLY A 340 13.75 -4.96 0.91
CA GLY A 340 13.84 -3.86 -0.06
C GLY A 340 12.79 -3.87 -1.18
N ALA A 341 12.04 -4.96 -1.35
CA ALA A 341 10.95 -4.99 -2.32
C ALA A 341 9.67 -4.70 -1.56
N PHE A 342 9.11 -3.49 -1.71
CA PHE A 342 7.68 -3.25 -1.47
C PHE A 342 6.95 -4.49 -1.94
N ALA A 343 6.41 -5.27 -0.99
CA ALA A 343 5.87 -6.60 -1.23
C ALA A 343 5.11 -6.54 -2.54
N ARG A 344 5.61 -7.24 -3.57
CA ARG A 344 4.97 -7.30 -4.89
C ARG A 344 3.49 -7.48 -4.59
N LEU A 345 2.68 -6.49 -4.97
CA LEU A 345 1.24 -6.35 -4.71
C LEU A 345 0.55 -7.70 -4.85
N SER A 346 0.63 -8.52 -3.82
CA SER A 346 0.29 -9.92 -3.93
C SER A 346 -1.22 -9.98 -4.09
N ASP A 347 -1.66 -11.02 -4.77
CA ASP A 347 -3.07 -11.29 -5.07
C ASP A 347 -3.94 -11.49 -3.81
N ASP A 348 -3.34 -11.41 -2.62
CA ASP A 348 -3.87 -11.74 -1.28
C ASP A 348 -5.23 -11.10 -0.95
N GLY A 349 -5.52 -9.92 -1.51
CA GLY A 349 -6.82 -9.27 -1.31
C GLY A 349 -8.00 -10.01 -1.96
N LEU A 350 -7.76 -10.95 -2.88
CA LEU A 350 -8.80 -11.72 -3.58
C LEU A 350 -9.33 -12.90 -2.74
N GLU A 351 -8.72 -13.19 -1.60
CA GLU A 351 -9.18 -14.27 -0.70
C GLU A 351 -10.27 -13.81 0.29
N VAL A 352 -10.52 -12.50 0.37
CA VAL A 352 -11.46 -11.94 1.36
C VAL A 352 -12.89 -12.07 0.87
N ASP A 353 -13.66 -12.95 1.51
CA ASP A 353 -15.11 -12.98 1.36
C ASP A 353 -15.77 -11.91 2.23
N LEU A 354 -16.13 -10.79 1.59
CA LEU A 354 -16.79 -9.68 2.27
C LEU A 354 -18.15 -10.04 2.85
N ASP A 355 -18.88 -10.98 2.25
CA ASP A 355 -20.20 -11.38 2.73
C ASP A 355 -20.07 -12.33 3.93
N ALA A 356 -19.03 -13.17 3.99
CA ALA A 356 -18.67 -13.88 5.21
C ALA A 356 -18.17 -12.94 6.32
N CYS A 357 -17.37 -11.92 5.98
CA CYS A 357 -16.94 -10.89 6.95
C CYS A 357 -18.14 -10.17 7.56
N ALA A 358 -19.18 -9.91 6.76
CA ALA A 358 -20.43 -9.31 7.20
C ALA A 358 -21.28 -10.19 8.14
N ARG A 359 -20.91 -11.46 8.30
CA ARG A 359 -21.48 -12.41 9.27
C ARG A 359 -20.51 -12.73 10.42
N GLY A 360 -19.36 -12.07 10.48
CA GLY A 360 -18.29 -12.36 11.43
C GLY A 360 -17.55 -13.68 11.15
N GLU A 361 -17.71 -14.27 9.97
CA GLU A 361 -17.14 -15.58 9.57
C GLU A 361 -15.95 -15.44 8.61
N GLY A 362 -15.74 -14.24 8.06
CA GLY A 362 -14.72 -14.01 7.05
C GLY A 362 -13.30 -13.98 7.63
N LEU A 363 -12.34 -14.38 6.79
CA LEU A 363 -10.92 -14.31 7.09
C LEU A 363 -10.28 -13.12 6.37
N TRP A 364 -9.33 -12.48 7.06
CA TRP A 364 -8.56 -11.36 6.55
C TRP A 364 -7.20 -11.30 7.27
N ALA A 365 -6.24 -10.58 6.68
CA ALA A 365 -4.88 -10.45 7.19
C ALA A 365 -4.79 -9.38 8.28
N TRP A 366 -3.95 -9.62 9.27
CA TRP A 366 -3.63 -8.68 10.35
C TRP A 366 -2.15 -8.80 10.76
N PRO A 367 -1.41 -7.71 11.01
CA PRO A 367 -1.81 -6.29 10.89
C PRO A 367 -1.90 -5.83 9.43
N ILE A 368 -2.64 -4.74 9.20
CA ILE A 368 -2.84 -4.11 7.89
C ILE A 368 -2.08 -2.79 7.83
N THR A 369 -0.88 -2.80 7.26
CA THR A 369 0.04 -1.65 7.34
C THR A 369 0.20 -0.90 6.03
N CYS A 370 -0.29 -1.43 4.91
CA CYS A 370 -0.10 -0.83 3.59
C CYS A 370 -1.36 -0.89 2.72
N GLY A 371 -1.42 -0.03 1.69
CA GLY A 371 -2.58 0.09 0.80
C GLY A 371 -2.91 -1.17 -0.01
N ALA A 372 -1.99 -2.13 -0.12
CA ALA A 372 -2.25 -3.43 -0.74
C ALA A 372 -3.26 -4.27 0.07
N GLY A 373 -3.33 -4.05 1.39
CA GLY A 373 -4.26 -4.73 2.29
C GLY A 373 -5.68 -4.17 2.32
N MET A 374 -6.09 -3.37 1.33
CA MET A 374 -7.41 -2.69 1.35
C MET A 374 -8.58 -3.67 1.47
N ALA A 375 -8.59 -4.78 0.72
CA ALA A 375 -9.64 -5.79 0.83
C ALA A 375 -9.68 -6.42 2.24
N HIS A 376 -8.51 -6.69 2.84
CA HIS A 376 -8.43 -7.16 4.22
C HIS A 376 -8.94 -6.12 5.21
N LEU A 377 -8.65 -4.83 4.99
CA LEU A 377 -9.19 -3.75 5.83
C LEU A 377 -10.71 -3.70 5.77
N ILE A 378 -11.27 -3.90 4.58
CA ILE A 378 -12.71 -3.92 4.41
C ILE A 378 -13.30 -5.14 5.11
N GLY A 379 -12.69 -6.32 4.97
CA GLY A 379 -13.09 -7.52 5.72
C GLY A 379 -13.04 -7.33 7.25
N PHE A 380 -11.94 -6.74 7.75
CA PHE A 380 -11.77 -6.35 9.14
C PHE A 380 -12.87 -5.38 9.61
N GLY A 381 -13.06 -4.29 8.87
CA GLY A 381 -14.06 -3.28 9.19
C GLY A 381 -15.47 -3.82 9.20
N ARG A 382 -15.82 -4.72 8.27
CA ARG A 382 -17.13 -5.38 8.24
C ARG A 382 -17.30 -6.36 9.41
N SER A 383 -16.25 -7.08 9.81
CA SER A 383 -16.28 -7.96 10.98
C SER A 383 -16.52 -7.16 12.27
N MET A 384 -15.79 -6.04 12.45
CA MET A 384 -16.01 -5.13 13.58
C MET A 384 -17.43 -4.55 13.58
N LEU A 385 -17.92 -4.12 12.41
CA LEU A 385 -19.24 -3.50 12.28
C LEU A 385 -20.36 -4.50 12.63
N TRP A 386 -20.22 -5.74 12.16
CA TRP A 386 -21.12 -6.84 12.51
C TRP A 386 -21.12 -7.10 14.02
N GLU A 387 -19.95 -7.25 14.63
CA GLU A 387 -19.84 -7.56 16.06
C GLU A 387 -20.37 -6.42 16.95
N PHE A 388 -20.06 -5.17 16.57
CA PHE A 388 -20.61 -4.00 17.25
C PHE A 388 -22.14 -3.99 17.21
N ALA A 389 -22.72 -4.30 16.06
CA ALA A 389 -24.16 -4.26 15.88
C ALA A 389 -24.88 -5.48 16.45
N HIS A 390 -24.25 -6.65 16.44
CA HIS A 390 -24.81 -7.90 16.97
C HIS A 390 -25.21 -7.74 18.44
N THR A 391 -24.37 -7.05 19.22
CA THR A 391 -24.61 -6.76 20.64
C THR A 391 -25.61 -5.62 20.88
N ARG A 392 -26.11 -4.95 19.83
CA ARG A 392 -26.86 -3.67 19.92
C ARG A 392 -28.09 -3.58 19.01
N GLY A 393 -28.72 -4.72 18.68
CA GLY A 393 -29.96 -4.76 17.90
C GLY A 393 -29.83 -5.32 16.48
N GLY A 394 -28.73 -6.04 16.17
CA GLY A 394 -28.70 -7.00 15.06
C GLY A 394 -28.81 -6.39 13.66
N TYR A 395 -27.95 -5.42 13.32
CA TYR A 395 -27.78 -4.99 11.93
C TYR A 395 -27.35 -6.17 11.05
N ARG A 396 -28.16 -6.56 10.06
CA ARG A 396 -27.88 -7.66 9.13
C ARG A 396 -27.56 -7.18 7.72
N THR A 397 -26.95 -6.01 7.59
CA THR A 397 -26.57 -5.41 6.30
C THR A 397 -27.77 -5.23 5.37
N HIS A 398 -27.75 -5.81 4.17
CA HIS A 398 -28.79 -5.69 3.16
C HIS A 398 -30.07 -6.48 3.49
N HIS A 399 -30.03 -7.41 4.46
CA HIS A 399 -31.22 -8.10 4.95
C HIS A 399 -32.03 -7.27 5.96
N GLY A 400 -31.60 -6.04 6.25
CA GLY A 400 -32.29 -5.13 7.17
C GLY A 400 -31.83 -5.27 8.62
N VAL A 401 -32.68 -4.84 9.53
CA VAL A 401 -32.50 -4.96 10.98
C VAL A 401 -33.36 -6.12 11.45
N ASN A 402 -32.87 -6.89 12.42
CA ASN A 402 -33.76 -7.76 13.16
C ASN A 402 -34.68 -6.87 14.00
N GLU A 403 -35.90 -6.58 13.50
CA GLU A 403 -36.88 -5.76 14.22
C GLU A 403 -37.39 -6.41 15.52
N GLU A 404 -37.10 -7.71 15.71
CA GLU A 404 -37.45 -8.49 16.90
C GLU A 404 -36.61 -8.19 18.15
N TYR A 405 -35.71 -7.18 18.12
CA TYR A 405 -34.87 -6.80 19.27
C TYR A 405 -35.12 -5.37 19.74
#